data_AF-A0A8E6NVG4-F1
#
_entry.id   AF-A0A8E6NVG4-F1
#
_cell.length_a   1.000
_cell.length_b   1.000
_cell.length_c   1.000
_cell.angle_alpha   90.00
_cell.angle_beta   90.00
_cell.angle_gamma   90.00
#
_symmetry.space_group_name_H-M   'P 1'
#
loop_
_entity.id
_entity.type
_entity.pdbx_description
1 polymer ?
#
loop_
_entity_poly.entity_id
_entity_poly.type
_entity_poly.pdbx_seq_one_letter_code
_entity_poly.pdbx_strand_id
1 'polypeptide(L)'
;MPKSVRFIPENERVIKIVAGVGGDKLKVTMDGVYNGDKFFEANARRISKKYNIPSILIEKELIIPEGEVFLIGQTDHSWDSRFWEQ
;
A
#
# COMPACT_ATOMS: atom_id res chain seq x y z
N MET A 1 4.77 -7.92 12.84
CA MET A 1 5.39 -6.58 12.75
C MET A 1 5.41 -5.95 14.14
N PRO A 2 6.51 -5.29 14.54
CA PRO A 2 6.34 -4.03 15.23
C PRO A 2 7.21 -2.98 14.56
N LYS A 3 6.75 -2.48 13.42
CA LYS A 3 7.09 -1.13 12.98
C LYS A 3 5.90 -0.28 13.41
N SER A 4 6.13 0.72 14.24
CA SER A 4 5.08 1.67 14.57
C SER A 4 4.61 2.34 13.28
N VAL A 5 3.32 2.21 12.98
CA VAL A 5 2.72 2.83 11.80
C VAL A 5 2.09 4.14 12.24
N ARG A 6 2.40 5.23 11.55
CA ARG A 6 2.08 6.62 11.95
C ARG A 6 0.65 6.86 12.45
N PHE A 7 -0.33 6.10 11.96
CA PHE A 7 -1.76 6.30 12.26
C PHE A 7 -2.45 5.06 12.83
N ILE A 8 -1.70 4.00 13.15
CA ILE A 8 -2.24 2.78 13.74
C ILE A 8 -1.55 2.60 15.09
N PRO A 9 -2.23 2.92 16.20
CA PRO A 9 -1.77 2.64 17.55
C PRO A 9 -1.29 1.19 17.71
N GLU A 10 -0.33 1.00 18.61
CA GLU A 10 0.10 -0.34 18.98
C GLU A 10 -1.10 -1.14 19.51
N ASN A 11 -1.25 -2.39 19.04
CA ASN A 11 -2.35 -3.31 19.33
C ASN A 11 -3.70 -3.00 18.67
N GLU A 12 -3.81 -1.96 17.84
CA GLU A 12 -5.03 -1.74 17.05
C GLU A 12 -5.12 -2.74 15.88
N ARG A 13 -6.33 -3.27 15.66
CA ARG A 13 -6.61 -4.16 14.54
C ARG A 13 -7.08 -3.35 13.34
N VAL A 14 -6.52 -3.63 12.17
CA VAL A 14 -6.94 -3.04 10.90
C VAL A 14 -7.38 -4.11 9.93
N ILE A 15 -8.27 -3.75 9.01
CA ILE A 15 -8.72 -4.61 7.91
C ILE A 15 -8.18 -4.02 6.61
N LYS A 16 -7.56 -4.88 5.80
CA LYS A 16 -7.00 -4.56 4.48
C LYS A 16 -7.21 -5.72 3.53
N ILE A 17 -7.13 -5.45 2.24
CA ILE A 17 -7.13 -6.45 1.16
C ILE A 17 -5.68 -6.83 0.88
N VAL A 18 -5.42 -8.12 0.69
CA VAL A 18 -4.14 -8.62 0.17
C VAL A 18 -4.10 -8.40 -1.34
N ALA A 19 -3.24 -7.49 -1.79
CA ALA A 19 -3.04 -7.17 -3.21
C ALA A 19 -1.90 -8.00 -3.84
N GLY A 20 -0.96 -8.48 -3.02
CA GLY A 20 0.10 -9.38 -3.46
C GLY A 20 0.70 -10.16 -2.28
N VAL A 21 1.36 -11.26 -2.61
CA VAL A 21 2.08 -12.14 -1.69
C VAL A 21 3.51 -12.37 -2.20
N GLY A 22 4.37 -12.97 -1.38
CA GLY A 22 5.75 -13.32 -1.77
C GLY A 22 5.90 -13.88 -3.19
N GLY A 23 6.85 -13.31 -3.93
CA GLY A 23 7.12 -13.63 -5.33
C GLY A 23 6.33 -12.80 -6.36
N ASP A 24 5.21 -12.17 -5.97
CA ASP A 24 4.42 -11.35 -6.90
C ASP A 24 5.17 -10.11 -7.36
N LYS A 25 5.07 -9.79 -8.65
CA LYS A 25 5.52 -8.51 -9.22
C LYS A 25 4.36 -7.53 -9.27
N LEU A 26 4.44 -6.46 -8.50
CA LEU A 26 3.41 -5.41 -8.44
C LEU A 26 3.84 -4.16 -9.20
N LYS A 27 2.85 -3.49 -9.79
CA LYS A 27 2.98 -2.10 -10.26
C LYS A 27 2.04 -1.22 -9.44
N VAL A 28 2.63 -0.38 -8.59
CA VAL A 28 1.92 0.58 -7.75
C VAL A 28 1.79 1.90 -8.51
N THR A 29 0.59 2.47 -8.52
CA THR A 29 0.28 3.77 -9.14
C THR A 29 -0.46 4.68 -8.15
N MET A 30 -0.69 5.93 -8.53
CA MET A 30 -1.54 6.83 -7.75
C MET A 30 -3.02 6.41 -7.69
N ASP A 31 -3.46 5.58 -8.62
CA ASP A 31 -4.87 5.19 -8.76
C ASP A 31 -5.15 3.78 -8.23
N GLY A 32 -4.10 2.99 -7.95
CA GLY A 32 -4.24 1.66 -7.37
C GLY A 32 -2.99 0.81 -7.52
N VAL A 33 -3.17 -0.51 -7.46
CA VAL A 33 -2.08 -1.50 -7.59
C VAL A 33 -2.45 -2.56 -8.60
N TYR A 34 -1.55 -2.86 -9.52
CA TYR A 34 -1.66 -3.99 -10.44
C TYR A 34 -0.86 -5.18 -9.92
N ASN A 35 -1.46 -6.36 -9.98
CA ASN A 35 -0.81 -7.67 -9.83
C ASN A 35 -1.19 -8.53 -11.04
N GLY A 36 -0.32 -8.59 -12.04
CA GLY A 36 -0.68 -9.08 -13.38
C GLY A 36 -1.86 -8.30 -13.97
N ASP A 37 -2.90 -9.00 -14.41
CA ASP A 37 -4.12 -8.39 -14.99
C ASP A 37 -5.11 -7.86 -13.93
N LYS A 38 -4.88 -8.16 -12.65
CA LYS A 38 -5.77 -7.74 -11.58
C LYS A 38 -5.43 -6.33 -11.11
N PHE A 39 -6.40 -5.44 -11.15
CA PHE A 39 -6.29 -4.08 -10.63
C PHE A 39 -7.05 -3.92 -9.30
N PHE A 40 -6.35 -3.45 -8.28
CA PHE A 40 -6.91 -3.07 -6.99
C PHE A 40 -7.02 -1.56 -6.95
N GLU A 41 -8.22 -1.05 -7.25
CA GLU A 41 -8.51 0.39 -7.25
C GLU A 41 -8.39 0.96 -5.83
N ALA A 42 -7.56 2.01 -5.70
CA ALA A 42 -7.44 2.79 -4.48
C ALA A 42 -6.74 4.12 -4.77
N ASN A 43 -7.46 5.24 -4.64
CA ASN A 43 -6.90 6.56 -4.93
C ASN A 43 -5.96 7.05 -3.81
N ALA A 44 -4.67 7.23 -4.13
CA ALA A 44 -3.65 7.70 -3.18
C ALA A 44 -3.54 9.24 -3.07
N ARG A 45 -4.19 10.00 -3.97
CA ARG A 45 -3.97 11.45 -4.12
C ARG A 45 -4.36 12.24 -2.89
N ARG A 46 -5.42 11.83 -2.18
CA ARG A 46 -5.84 12.49 -0.95
C ARG A 46 -4.78 12.38 0.14
N ILE A 47 -4.28 11.17 0.40
CA ILE A 47 -3.22 10.92 1.39
C ILE A 47 -1.92 11.63 0.97
N SER A 48 -1.53 11.48 -0.30
CA SER A 48 -0.36 12.17 -0.87
C SER A 48 -0.42 13.68 -0.64
N LYS A 49 -1.54 14.33 -1.00
CA LYS A 49 -1.74 15.77 -0.81
C LYS A 49 -1.76 16.16 0.68
N LYS A 50 -2.49 15.41 1.51
CA LYS A 50 -2.65 15.71 2.95
C LYS A 50 -1.33 15.67 3.70
N TYR A 51 -0.44 14.74 3.33
CA TYR A 51 0.83 14.51 4.03
C TYR A 51 2.07 14.90 3.22
N ASN A 52 1.87 15.58 2.08
CA ASN A 52 2.92 16.05 1.19
C ASN A 52 3.89 14.93 0.76
N ILE A 53 3.34 13.74 0.43
CA ILE A 53 4.11 12.60 -0.06
C ILE A 53 4.22 12.71 -1.59
N PRO A 54 5.43 12.89 -2.16
CA PRO A 54 5.62 12.93 -3.60
C PRO A 54 5.14 11.65 -4.28
N SER A 55 4.52 11.76 -5.46
CA SER A 55 4.03 10.58 -6.20
C SER A 55 5.14 9.59 -6.52
N ILE A 56 6.37 10.06 -6.76
CA ILE A 56 7.54 9.22 -7.04
C ILE A 56 7.90 8.25 -5.88
N LEU A 57 7.46 8.53 -4.65
CA LEU A 57 7.66 7.60 -3.52
C LEU A 57 6.56 6.52 -3.46
N ILE A 58 5.43 6.75 -4.14
CA ILE A 58 4.28 5.85 -4.20
C ILE A 58 4.35 4.99 -5.46
N GLU A 59 4.62 5.61 -6.60
CA GLU A 59 4.63 4.97 -7.91
C GLU A 59 5.92 4.18 -8.13
N LYS A 60 5.81 2.85 -8.13
CA LYS A 60 6.96 1.94 -8.25
C LYS A 60 6.55 0.57 -8.75
N GLU A 61 7.49 -0.13 -9.36
CA GLU A 61 7.42 -1.57 -9.56
C GLU A 61 8.24 -2.25 -8.47
N LEU A 62 7.72 -3.35 -7.91
CA LEU A 62 8.42 -4.11 -6.88
C LEU A 62 8.05 -5.59 -6.93
N ILE A 63 8.93 -6.42 -6.37
CA ILE A 63 8.67 -7.84 -6.12
C ILE A 63 8.47 -8.00 -4.62
N ILE A 64 7.40 -8.68 -4.21
CA ILE A 64 7.13 -8.93 -2.80
C ILE A 64 8.11 -9.98 -2.25
N PRO A 65 8.82 -9.70 -1.14
CA PRO A 65 9.68 -10.68 -0.51
C PRO A 65 8.92 -11.93 -0.08
N GLU A 66 9.57 -13.08 -0.13
CA GLU A 66 9.00 -14.33 0.36
C GLU A 66 8.54 -14.22 1.83
N GLY A 67 7.34 -14.72 2.11
CA GLY A 67 6.71 -14.62 3.43
C GLY A 67 6.09 -13.26 3.77
N GLU A 68 6.17 -12.26 2.89
CA GLU A 68 5.52 -10.96 3.05
C GLU A 68 4.24 -10.83 2.22
N VAL A 69 3.43 -9.81 2.54
CA VAL A 69 2.19 -9.48 1.85
C VAL A 69 2.11 -7.99 1.58
N PHE A 70 1.54 -7.60 0.44
CA PHE A 70 1.22 -6.21 0.13
C PHE A 70 -0.26 -5.94 0.43
N LEU A 71 -0.53 -4.97 1.29
CA LEU A 71 -1.88 -4.65 1.75
C LEU A 71 -2.38 -3.35 1.13
N ILE A 72 -3.67 -3.33 0.76
CA ILE A 72 -4.35 -2.14 0.22
C ILE A 72 -5.73 -1.96 0.87
N GLY A 73 -6.15 -0.70 1.06
CA GLY A 73 -7.53 -0.37 1.39
C GLY A 73 -8.19 0.41 0.24
N GLN A 74 -9.49 0.18 0.03
CA GLN A 74 -10.24 0.73 -1.11
C GLN A 74 -10.77 2.16 -0.90
N THR A 75 -10.49 2.78 0.25
CA THR A 75 -10.91 4.17 0.52
C THR A 75 -9.78 5.15 0.22
N ASP A 76 -10.13 6.37 -0.18
CA ASP A 76 -9.19 7.50 -0.35
C ASP A 76 -8.54 7.96 0.97
N HIS A 77 -8.98 7.40 2.10
CA HIS A 77 -8.43 7.58 3.44
C HIS A 77 -7.45 6.47 3.86
N SER A 78 -7.27 5.43 3.03
CA SER A 78 -6.48 4.27 3.41
C SER A 78 -5.00 4.62 3.56
N TRP A 79 -4.49 4.41 4.77
CA TRP A 79 -3.06 4.24 5.02
C TRP A 79 -2.75 2.73 4.92
N ASP A 80 -1.88 2.33 4.00
CA ASP A 80 -1.59 0.93 3.63
C ASP A 80 -0.13 0.74 3.14
N SER A 81 0.21 -0.43 2.57
CA SER A 81 1.60 -0.78 2.18
C SER A 81 2.22 0.19 1.19
N ARG A 82 1.42 1.00 0.49
CA ARG A 82 1.93 2.10 -0.35
C ARG A 82 2.68 3.17 0.43
N PHE A 83 2.45 3.28 1.75
CA PHE A 83 2.96 4.38 2.57
C PHE A 83 3.87 3.93 3.72
N TRP A 84 3.63 2.77 4.35
CA TRP A 84 4.37 2.35 5.55
C TRP A 84 5.56 1.39 5.28
N GLU A 85 5.62 0.76 4.10
CA GLU A 85 6.70 -0.14 3.66
C GLU A 85 7.72 0.59 2.76
N GLN A 86 8.09 1.82 3.14
CA GLN A 86 9.13 2.59 2.46
C GLN A 86 10.53 2.25 2.98
#